data_AF-R6N9U3-F1
#
_entry.id   AF-R6N9U3-F1
#
_cell.length_a   1.000
_cell.length_b   1.000
_cell.length_c   1.000
_cell.angle_alpha   90.00
_cell.angle_beta   90.00
_cell.angle_gamma   90.00
#
_symmetry.space_group_name_H-M   'P 1'
#
loop_
_entity.id
_entity.type
_entity.pdbx_description
1 polymer ?
#
loop_
_entity_poly.entity_id
_entity_poly.type
_entity_poly.pdbx_seq_one_letter_code
_entity_poly.pdbx_strand_id
1 'polypeptide(L)'
;MKKIVSVFLASALAVSACAGLAGCSGDNKNYPVSVADITIETEPKDIVVLSDETADIISYLGYAKKMVGRSDEVTQNFLSVAPSVGSAANPDVEKIKSYATDIVFADDTLDENAKKELTDAGIMVLNVASPETTTELETVYLTLGKILGGSVDGAKTGEDSYKDLIDTMKTYKAEVNSNVSKTICYLYLEGDKLHTLHSGTYGDMLLGYTGAVNAAVNVSESEIDTKILKIANPDYILYDDDATLQFIKNDSDLKGLKAVKNKQTLMISQEEISRMGTTSLFTLNKIMNFMYPDRLKKNTDATSESVVPSAVEGATTATKSASNTQTTTQAATTAANANGSVENQYKIKVSGLSLKLDDENDNVKAMQQRLFDLGYITDKDNVTGYYGKVTQKAVKDFQKASGLKQSGTADNKTLTALFKSDAKAKA
;
A
#
# COMPACT_ATOMS: atom_id res chain seq x y z
N MET A 1 -21.15 0.73 -1.42
CA MET A 1 -21.04 0.49 -2.87
C MET A 1 -19.62 0.05 -3.14
N LYS A 2 -19.40 -1.08 -3.84
CA LYS A 2 -18.03 -1.55 -4.14
C LYS A 2 -17.43 -0.56 -5.14
N LYS A 3 -16.56 0.34 -4.67
CA LYS A 3 -15.68 1.12 -5.55
C LYS A 3 -14.69 0.11 -6.16
N ILE A 4 -15.06 -0.44 -7.31
CA ILE A 4 -14.08 -1.07 -8.19
C ILE A 4 -13.22 0.10 -8.66
N VAL A 5 -11.89 -0.02 -8.54
CA VAL A 5 -10.92 0.89 -9.16
C VAL A 5 -11.36 1.06 -10.62
N SER A 6 -12.05 2.16 -10.88
CA SER A 6 -12.64 2.42 -12.17
C SER A 6 -11.76 3.45 -12.83
N VAL A 7 -10.83 2.96 -13.64
CA VAL A 7 -10.21 3.76 -14.68
C VAL A 7 -11.32 3.99 -15.72
N PHE A 8 -12.19 4.98 -15.49
CA PHE A 8 -13.16 5.39 -16.50
C PHE A 8 -12.50 6.48 -17.34
N LEU A 9 -12.24 6.21 -18.63
CA LEU A 9 -12.33 7.25 -19.63
C LEU A 9 -12.68 6.77 -21.04
N ALA A 10 -13.47 7.60 -21.71
CA ALA A 10 -14.02 7.41 -23.03
C ALA A 10 -12.93 7.17 -24.07
N SER A 11 -13.16 6.14 -24.87
CA SER A 11 -12.28 5.69 -25.95
C SER A 11 -12.21 6.72 -27.08
N ALA A 12 -11.07 7.39 -27.20
CA ALA A 12 -10.65 7.92 -28.49
C ALA A 12 -10.00 6.76 -29.27
N LEU A 13 -10.77 6.17 -30.18
CA LEU A 13 -10.27 5.20 -31.17
C LEU A 13 -9.26 5.91 -32.07
N ALA A 14 -7.97 5.82 -31.73
CA ALA A 14 -6.90 6.08 -32.67
C ALA A 14 -6.85 4.91 -33.67
N VAL A 15 -7.69 4.97 -34.70
CA VAL A 15 -7.55 4.08 -35.87
C VAL A 15 -6.33 4.54 -36.66
N SER A 16 -5.14 4.09 -36.26
CA SER A 16 -4.03 4.00 -37.20
C SER A 16 -4.00 2.58 -37.75
N ALA A 17 -4.61 2.42 -38.92
CA ALA A 17 -4.47 1.22 -39.72
C ALA A 17 -3.00 1.09 -40.15
N CYS A 18 -2.24 0.21 -39.50
CA CYS A 18 -1.06 -0.40 -40.08
C CYS A 18 -1.14 -1.91 -39.90
N ALA A 19 -1.89 -2.53 -40.81
CA ALA A 19 -1.76 -3.95 -41.09
C ALA A 19 -0.42 -4.18 -41.81
N GLY A 20 0.43 -5.00 -41.20
CA GLY A 20 1.54 -5.67 -41.87
C GLY A 20 2.92 -5.05 -41.62
N LEU A 21 3.66 -5.63 -40.69
CA LEU A 21 4.95 -6.26 -40.96
C LEU A 21 5.36 -7.08 -39.73
N ALA A 22 5.23 -8.40 -39.86
CA ALA A 22 5.99 -9.32 -39.04
C ALA A 22 7.48 -9.07 -39.32
N GLY A 23 8.25 -8.79 -38.26
CA GLY A 23 9.70 -8.88 -38.26
C GLY A 23 10.44 -7.54 -38.18
N CYS A 24 10.74 -7.12 -36.96
CA CYS A 24 12.09 -6.71 -36.56
C CYS A 24 12.24 -6.99 -35.06
N SER A 25 13.05 -7.99 -34.74
CA SER A 25 13.49 -8.33 -33.41
C SER A 25 14.26 -7.16 -32.80
N GLY A 26 13.58 -6.39 -31.94
CA GLY A 26 14.19 -5.57 -30.90
C GLY A 26 13.52 -5.98 -29.59
N ASP A 27 14.33 -6.29 -28.57
CA ASP A 27 13.95 -6.89 -27.28
C ASP A 27 13.04 -6.01 -26.38
N ASN A 28 12.00 -5.35 -26.90
CA ASN A 28 11.11 -4.57 -26.05
C ASN A 28 9.95 -5.44 -25.53
N LYS A 29 10.25 -6.33 -24.57
CA LYS A 29 9.24 -7.17 -23.88
C LYS A 29 8.22 -6.37 -23.06
N ASN A 30 8.43 -5.07 -22.93
CA ASN A 30 7.69 -4.22 -21.99
C ASN A 30 6.44 -3.59 -22.59
N TYR A 31 6.42 -3.26 -23.89
CA TYR A 31 5.31 -2.61 -24.57
C TYR A 31 4.84 -3.42 -25.79
N PRO A 32 3.55 -3.36 -26.17
CA PRO A 32 2.49 -2.52 -25.61
C PRO A 32 2.04 -2.96 -24.21
N VAL A 33 1.52 -2.01 -23.43
CA VAL A 33 0.95 -2.23 -22.09
C VAL A 33 -0.55 -2.03 -22.15
N SER A 34 -1.32 -3.04 -21.75
CA SER A 34 -2.75 -2.90 -21.54
C SER A 34 -3.09 -2.78 -20.07
N VAL A 35 -3.76 -1.71 -19.69
CA VAL A 35 -4.33 -1.48 -18.35
C VAL A 35 -5.79 -1.15 -18.52
N ALA A 36 -6.66 -1.96 -17.92
CA ALA A 36 -8.11 -1.89 -18.18
C ALA A 36 -8.39 -1.90 -19.69
N ASP A 37 -9.08 -0.88 -20.19
CA ASP A 37 -9.45 -0.76 -21.61
C ASP A 37 -8.49 0.11 -22.43
N ILE A 38 -7.37 0.54 -21.84
CA ILE A 38 -6.37 1.41 -22.47
C ILE A 38 -5.16 0.58 -22.89
N THR A 39 -4.64 0.89 -24.08
CA THR A 39 -3.36 0.35 -24.56
C THR A 39 -2.37 1.48 -24.77
N ILE A 40 -1.19 1.33 -24.17
CA ILE A 40 -0.05 2.22 -24.32
C ILE A 40 0.95 1.51 -25.22
N GLU A 41 1.12 2.02 -26.43
CA GLU A 41 1.91 1.37 -27.49
C GLU A 41 3.41 1.46 -27.24
N THR A 42 3.87 2.56 -26.65
CA THR A 42 5.29 2.85 -26.40
C THR A 42 5.50 3.47 -25.03
N GLU A 43 6.73 3.37 -24.52
CA GLU A 43 7.11 3.98 -23.24
C GLU A 43 6.84 5.50 -23.22
N PRO A 44 6.00 6.00 -22.29
CA PRO A 44 5.79 7.43 -22.09
C PRO A 44 7.08 8.08 -21.59
N LYS A 45 7.48 9.19 -22.21
CA LYS A 45 8.69 9.94 -21.88
C LYS A 45 8.36 11.24 -21.18
N ASP A 46 7.32 11.91 -21.64
CA ASP A 46 6.96 13.26 -21.21
C ASP A 46 5.53 13.24 -20.65
N ILE A 47 5.42 13.33 -19.33
CA ILE A 47 4.13 13.28 -18.61
C ILE A 47 3.83 14.59 -17.90
N VAL A 48 2.54 14.91 -17.80
CA VAL A 48 2.03 15.97 -16.93
C VAL A 48 1.22 15.32 -15.81
N VAL A 49 1.43 15.76 -14.57
CA VAL A 49 0.73 15.19 -13.40
C VAL A 49 0.00 16.29 -12.66
N LEU A 50 -1.33 16.21 -12.62
CA LEU A 50 -2.19 17.23 -12.03
C LEU A 50 -2.61 16.91 -10.59
N SER A 51 -2.62 15.63 -10.21
CA SER A 51 -2.90 15.17 -8.85
C SER A 51 -1.60 15.10 -8.04
N ASP A 52 -1.56 15.75 -6.87
CA ASP A 52 -0.40 15.75 -5.96
C ASP A 52 -0.16 14.38 -5.31
N GLU A 53 -1.22 13.63 -4.99
CA GLU A 53 -1.15 12.24 -4.52
C GLU A 53 -0.53 11.33 -5.59
N THR A 54 -0.99 11.45 -6.84
CA THR A 54 -0.44 10.69 -7.96
C THR A 54 1.01 11.07 -8.22
N ALA A 55 1.36 12.35 -8.12
CA ALA A 55 2.73 12.83 -8.25
C ALA A 55 3.66 12.24 -7.19
N ASP A 56 3.18 12.10 -5.95
CA ASP A 56 3.94 11.48 -4.85
C ASP A 56 4.28 10.01 -5.14
N ILE A 57 3.29 9.26 -5.65
CA ILE A 57 3.47 7.84 -6.02
C ILE A 57 4.41 7.70 -7.22
N ILE A 58 4.22 8.49 -8.28
CA ILE A 58 5.09 8.48 -9.48
C ILE A 58 6.54 8.80 -9.11
N SER A 59 6.73 9.73 -8.17
CA SER A 59 8.06 10.05 -7.65
C SER A 59 8.66 8.88 -6.89
N TYR A 60 7.89 8.24 -6.01
CA TYR A 60 8.35 7.09 -5.24
C TYR A 60 8.72 5.89 -6.12
N LEU A 61 8.00 5.71 -7.24
CA LEU A 61 8.32 4.71 -8.28
C LEU A 61 9.63 5.00 -9.04
N GLY A 62 10.25 6.16 -8.83
CA GLY A 62 11.48 6.57 -9.52
C GLY A 62 11.26 7.22 -10.89
N TYR A 63 10.01 7.55 -11.24
CA TYR A 63 9.66 8.11 -12.56
C TYR A 63 9.49 9.64 -12.58
N ALA A 64 9.84 10.35 -11.49
CA ALA A 64 9.75 11.81 -11.41
C ALA A 64 10.42 12.54 -12.60
N LYS A 65 11.50 11.99 -13.15
CA LYS A 65 12.23 12.59 -14.29
C LYS A 65 11.42 12.66 -15.59
N LYS A 66 10.34 11.88 -15.71
CA LYS A 66 9.43 11.93 -16.87
C LYS A 66 8.46 13.12 -16.78
N MET A 67 8.32 13.74 -15.61
CA MET A 67 7.37 14.83 -15.37
C MET A 67 7.87 16.14 -15.99
N VAL A 68 7.26 16.54 -17.09
CA VAL A 68 7.54 17.81 -17.80
C VAL A 68 6.64 18.96 -17.36
N GLY A 69 5.59 18.67 -16.61
CA GLY A 69 4.71 19.65 -16.00
C GLY A 69 3.91 19.09 -14.84
N ARG A 70 3.49 19.98 -13.94
CA ARG A 70 2.67 19.64 -12.76
C ARG A 70 1.61 20.69 -12.51
N SER A 71 0.56 20.37 -11.76
CA SER A 71 -0.37 21.40 -11.27
C SER A 71 0.25 22.27 -10.17
N ASP A 72 -0.47 23.34 -9.82
CA ASP A 72 -0.15 24.21 -8.68
C ASP A 72 -0.30 23.49 -7.32
N GLU A 73 -1.20 22.51 -7.25
CA GLU A 73 -1.46 21.68 -6.06
C GLU A 73 -0.35 20.66 -5.76
N VAL A 74 0.48 20.33 -6.74
CA VAL A 74 1.68 19.49 -6.54
C VAL A 74 2.75 20.33 -5.83
N THR A 75 2.68 20.42 -4.50
CA THR A 75 3.52 21.31 -3.68
C THR A 75 4.80 20.66 -3.14
N GLN A 76 5.04 19.36 -3.40
CA GLN A 76 6.21 18.65 -2.90
C GLN A 76 7.53 19.29 -3.38
N ASN A 77 8.38 19.69 -2.43
CA ASN A 77 9.62 20.41 -2.75
C ASN A 77 10.56 19.63 -3.69
N PHE A 78 10.61 18.29 -3.59
CA PHE A 78 11.43 17.45 -4.46
C PHE A 78 10.89 17.34 -5.91
N LEU A 79 9.69 17.86 -6.19
CA LEU A 79 9.09 17.95 -7.53
C LEU A 79 9.07 19.39 -8.09
N SER A 80 9.65 20.35 -7.36
CA SER A 80 9.66 21.77 -7.76
C SER A 80 10.34 22.06 -9.10
N VAL A 81 11.16 21.11 -9.60
CA VAL A 81 11.81 21.19 -10.92
C VAL A 81 10.82 21.08 -12.08
N ALA A 82 9.69 20.40 -11.89
CA ALA A 82 8.63 20.36 -12.89
C ALA A 82 7.88 21.71 -12.88
N PRO A 83 7.72 22.38 -14.04
CA PRO A 83 7.04 23.67 -14.11
C PRO A 83 5.53 23.50 -13.89
N SER A 84 4.91 24.51 -13.25
CA SER A 84 3.45 24.57 -13.14
C SER A 84 2.79 24.67 -14.52
N VAL A 85 1.66 24.00 -14.70
CA VAL A 85 0.75 24.16 -15.85
C VAL A 85 -0.61 24.73 -15.42
N GLY A 86 -0.69 25.44 -14.29
CA GLY A 86 -1.95 25.92 -13.71
C GLY A 86 -2.54 24.93 -12.70
N SER A 87 -3.79 25.12 -12.30
CA SER A 87 -4.43 24.26 -11.29
C SER A 87 -4.84 22.91 -11.86
N ALA A 88 -4.99 21.92 -10.98
CA ALA A 88 -5.45 20.58 -11.35
C ALA A 88 -6.83 20.61 -12.04
N ALA A 89 -7.72 21.47 -11.55
CA ALA A 89 -9.06 21.63 -12.09
C ALA A 89 -9.08 22.36 -13.43
N ASN A 90 -8.22 23.38 -13.62
CA ASN A 90 -8.21 24.23 -14.82
C ASN A 90 -6.77 24.44 -15.31
N PRO A 91 -6.13 23.41 -15.89
CA PRO A 91 -4.78 23.54 -16.38
C PRO A 91 -4.72 24.37 -17.68
N ASP A 92 -3.57 24.98 -17.93
CA ASP A 92 -3.21 25.62 -19.18
C ASP A 92 -2.94 24.55 -20.25
N VAL A 93 -4.00 24.22 -21.00
CA VAL A 93 -4.00 23.21 -22.04
C VAL A 93 -3.00 23.53 -23.17
N GLU A 94 -2.83 24.80 -23.54
CA GLU A 94 -1.88 25.20 -24.59
C GLU A 94 -0.43 24.98 -24.14
N LYS A 95 -0.15 25.26 -22.87
CA LYS A 95 1.15 24.95 -22.28
C LYS A 95 1.41 23.44 -22.25
N ILE A 96 0.43 22.62 -21.86
CA ILE A 96 0.56 21.15 -21.90
C ILE A 96 0.85 20.66 -23.32
N LYS A 97 0.13 21.14 -24.34
CA LYS A 97 0.38 20.80 -25.75
C LYS A 97 1.81 21.16 -26.18
N SER A 98 2.34 22.30 -25.71
CA SER A 98 3.68 22.77 -26.05
C SER A 98 4.82 21.87 -25.53
N TYR A 99 4.54 21.01 -24.53
CA TYR A 99 5.51 20.11 -23.92
C TYR A 99 5.61 18.75 -24.61
N ALA A 100 4.90 18.53 -25.72
CA ALA A 100 4.84 17.25 -26.41
C ALA A 100 4.43 16.09 -25.46
N THR A 101 3.49 16.37 -24.55
CA THR A 101 3.04 15.45 -23.51
C THR A 101 2.41 14.19 -24.10
N ASP A 102 2.90 13.03 -23.67
CA ASP A 102 2.35 11.72 -24.01
C ASP A 102 1.08 11.44 -23.20
N ILE A 103 1.14 11.68 -21.88
CA ILE A 103 0.08 11.35 -20.92
C ILE A 103 -0.08 12.47 -19.89
N VAL A 104 -1.33 12.86 -19.64
CA VAL A 104 -1.75 13.67 -18.50
C VAL A 104 -2.39 12.76 -17.45
N PHE A 105 -1.81 12.70 -16.26
CA PHE A 105 -2.44 12.07 -15.10
C PHE A 105 -3.26 13.10 -14.33
N ALA A 106 -4.55 12.84 -14.17
CA ALA A 106 -5.50 13.73 -13.50
C ALA A 106 -6.31 12.97 -12.45
N ASP A 107 -7.09 13.71 -11.67
CA ASP A 107 -8.15 13.19 -10.80
C ASP A 107 -9.52 13.72 -11.23
N ASP A 108 -10.57 13.39 -10.48
CA ASP A 108 -11.95 13.73 -10.79
C ASP A 108 -12.25 15.25 -10.74
N THR A 109 -11.27 16.09 -10.35
CA THR A 109 -11.43 17.55 -10.29
C THR A 109 -11.20 18.24 -11.64
N LEU A 110 -10.56 17.56 -12.61
CA LEU A 110 -10.25 18.14 -13.92
C LEU A 110 -11.53 18.57 -14.66
N ASP A 111 -11.55 19.83 -15.12
CA ASP A 111 -12.65 20.36 -15.93
C ASP A 111 -12.86 19.54 -17.22
N GLU A 112 -14.11 19.23 -17.51
CA GLU A 112 -14.48 18.39 -18.65
C GLU A 112 -14.17 19.04 -20.01
N ASN A 113 -14.16 20.38 -20.11
CA ASN A 113 -13.73 21.04 -21.35
C ASN A 113 -12.22 20.96 -21.51
N ALA A 114 -11.45 21.24 -20.45
CA ALA A 114 -9.99 21.12 -20.49
C ALA A 114 -9.56 19.70 -20.89
N LYS A 115 -10.19 18.70 -20.28
CA LYS A 115 -10.04 17.29 -20.61
C LYS A 115 -10.38 16.98 -22.06
N LYS A 116 -11.52 17.49 -22.55
CA LYS A 116 -11.92 17.33 -23.95
C LYS A 116 -10.87 17.93 -24.89
N GLU A 117 -10.39 19.14 -24.63
CA GLU A 117 -9.38 19.81 -25.47
C GLU A 117 -8.05 19.04 -25.52
N LEU A 118 -7.61 18.46 -24.40
CA LEU A 118 -6.44 17.58 -24.35
C LEU A 118 -6.64 16.33 -25.21
N THR A 119 -7.80 15.67 -25.06
CA THR A 119 -8.11 14.45 -25.84
C THR A 119 -8.28 14.73 -27.34
N ASP A 120 -8.91 15.85 -27.72
CA ASP A 120 -9.07 16.26 -29.13
C ASP A 120 -7.71 16.58 -29.77
N ALA A 121 -6.72 17.01 -28.96
CA ALA A 121 -5.33 17.20 -29.39
C ALA A 121 -4.51 15.90 -29.44
N GLY A 122 -5.12 14.75 -29.16
CA GLY A 122 -4.48 13.44 -29.18
C GLY A 122 -3.64 13.13 -27.94
N ILE A 123 -3.73 13.95 -26.89
CA ILE A 123 -3.04 13.71 -25.62
C ILE A 123 -3.87 12.75 -24.78
N MET A 124 -3.27 11.66 -24.32
CA MET A 124 -3.95 10.70 -23.46
C MET A 124 -4.16 11.30 -22.07
N VAL A 125 -5.41 11.28 -21.57
CA VAL A 125 -5.73 11.71 -20.21
C VAL A 125 -6.14 10.49 -19.39
N LEU A 126 -5.39 10.21 -18.33
CA LEU A 126 -5.63 9.10 -17.42
C LEU A 126 -6.10 9.63 -16.07
N ASN A 127 -7.33 9.30 -15.72
CA ASN A 127 -7.88 9.58 -14.40
C ASN A 127 -7.40 8.53 -13.39
N VAL A 128 -6.75 8.97 -12.32
CA VAL A 128 -6.28 8.12 -11.22
C VAL A 128 -7.08 8.47 -9.98
N ALA A 129 -7.97 7.57 -9.58
CA ALA A 129 -8.71 7.74 -8.34
C ALA A 129 -7.77 7.61 -7.14
N SER A 130 -7.93 8.53 -6.17
CA SER A 130 -7.24 8.48 -4.88
C SER A 130 -7.54 7.15 -4.18
N PRO A 131 -6.52 6.32 -3.90
CA PRO A 131 -6.76 5.06 -3.22
C PRO A 131 -7.05 5.29 -1.74
N GLU A 132 -8.16 4.74 -1.24
CA GLU A 132 -8.54 4.86 0.17
C GLU A 132 -7.96 3.71 0.99
N THR A 133 -7.77 2.54 0.37
CA THR A 133 -7.33 1.30 1.04
C THR A 133 -5.97 0.82 0.57
N THR A 134 -5.33 -0.07 1.34
CA THR A 134 -4.06 -0.71 0.97
C THR A 134 -4.11 -1.44 -0.36
N THR A 135 -5.20 -2.15 -0.64
CA THR A 135 -5.39 -2.90 -1.89
C THR A 135 -5.51 -1.97 -3.10
N GLU A 136 -6.23 -0.87 -2.94
CA GLU A 136 -6.33 0.16 -3.99
C GLU A 136 -4.97 0.82 -4.22
N LEU A 137 -4.23 1.13 -3.15
CA LEU A 137 -2.89 1.71 -3.25
C LEU A 137 -1.92 0.77 -3.98
N GLU A 138 -1.89 -0.51 -3.62
CA GLU A 138 -1.09 -1.52 -4.31
C GLU A 138 -1.43 -1.55 -5.81
N THR A 139 -2.73 -1.54 -6.13
CA THR A 139 -3.23 -1.51 -7.52
C THR A 139 -2.74 -0.28 -8.28
N VAL A 140 -2.76 0.90 -7.65
CA VAL A 140 -2.26 2.15 -8.25
C VAL A 140 -0.76 2.06 -8.50
N TYR A 141 0.04 1.58 -7.53
CA TYR A 141 1.48 1.38 -7.70
C TYR A 141 1.82 0.43 -8.86
N LEU A 142 1.15 -0.72 -8.94
CA LEU A 142 1.30 -1.70 -10.03
C LEU A 142 0.90 -1.10 -11.38
N THR A 143 -0.18 -0.33 -11.40
CA THR A 143 -0.73 0.27 -12.62
C THR A 143 0.18 1.37 -13.15
N LEU A 144 0.56 2.33 -12.31
CA LEU A 144 1.48 3.41 -12.68
C LEU A 144 2.86 2.85 -13.06
N GLY A 145 3.36 1.85 -12.33
CA GLY A 145 4.57 1.13 -12.69
C GLY A 145 4.50 0.55 -14.10
N LYS A 146 3.42 -0.16 -14.44
CA LYS A 146 3.20 -0.71 -15.79
C LYS A 146 3.12 0.36 -16.86
N ILE A 147 2.35 1.42 -16.63
CA ILE A 147 2.16 2.51 -17.58
C ILE A 147 3.50 3.16 -17.93
N LEU A 148 4.30 3.48 -16.90
CA LEU A 148 5.50 4.29 -17.02
C LEU A 148 6.77 3.50 -17.34
N GLY A 149 6.81 2.20 -17.00
CA GLY A 149 8.00 1.35 -17.16
C GLY A 149 7.76 0.00 -17.85
N GLY A 150 6.54 -0.29 -18.30
CA GLY A 150 6.24 -1.49 -19.07
C GLY A 150 5.63 -2.66 -18.30
N SER A 151 5.12 -3.63 -19.05
CA SER A 151 4.37 -4.79 -18.52
C SER A 151 5.21 -5.75 -17.66
N VAL A 152 6.54 -5.75 -17.80
CA VAL A 152 7.46 -6.58 -17.02
C VAL A 152 8.24 -5.75 -16.03
N ASP A 153 9.10 -4.84 -16.49
CA ASP A 153 10.02 -4.09 -15.62
C ASP A 153 9.27 -3.04 -14.79
N GLY A 154 8.34 -2.32 -15.42
CA GLY A 154 7.45 -1.38 -14.75
C GLY A 154 6.54 -2.03 -13.72
N ALA A 155 5.95 -3.19 -14.06
CA ALA A 155 5.16 -3.98 -13.10
C ALA A 155 5.98 -4.39 -11.88
N LYS A 156 7.22 -4.84 -12.09
CA LYS A 156 8.14 -5.20 -11.00
C LYS A 156 8.50 -3.99 -10.15
N THR A 157 8.79 -2.85 -10.78
CA THR A 157 9.06 -1.57 -10.10
C THR A 157 7.87 -1.16 -9.22
N GLY A 158 6.64 -1.32 -9.72
CA GLY A 158 5.42 -1.08 -8.96
C GLY A 158 5.30 -1.97 -7.72
N GLU A 159 5.45 -3.29 -7.89
CA GLU A 159 5.40 -4.26 -6.77
C GLU A 159 6.49 -3.97 -5.72
N ASP A 160 7.73 -3.73 -6.17
CA ASP A 160 8.87 -3.48 -5.28
C ASP A 160 8.71 -2.17 -4.51
N SER A 161 8.29 -1.10 -5.19
CA SER A 161 8.13 0.20 -4.57
C SER A 161 7.00 0.20 -3.54
N TYR A 162 5.87 -0.45 -3.83
CA TYR A 162 4.80 -0.60 -2.84
C TYR A 162 5.28 -1.42 -1.63
N LYS A 163 5.98 -2.53 -1.88
CA LYS A 163 6.55 -3.35 -0.82
C LYS A 163 7.54 -2.58 0.05
N ASP A 164 8.42 -1.82 -0.56
CA ASP A 164 9.43 -1.00 0.10
C ASP A 164 8.81 0.08 0.99
N LEU A 165 7.78 0.78 0.49
CA LEU A 165 7.00 1.75 1.27
C LEU A 165 6.46 1.12 2.56
N ILE A 166 5.74 -0.01 2.41
CA ILE A 166 5.10 -0.70 3.52
C ILE A 166 6.13 -1.28 4.50
N ASP A 167 7.23 -1.87 4.02
CA ASP A 167 8.27 -2.44 4.89
C ASP A 167 9.04 -1.34 5.63
N THR A 168 9.24 -0.17 5.02
CA THR A 168 9.81 1.00 5.71
C THR A 168 8.90 1.48 6.84
N MET A 169 7.58 1.58 6.61
CA MET A 169 6.63 1.93 7.67
C MET A 169 6.61 0.91 8.81
N LYS A 170 6.67 -0.40 8.51
CA LYS A 170 6.82 -1.45 9.53
C LYS A 170 8.10 -1.30 10.33
N THR A 171 9.20 -0.91 9.67
CA THR A 171 10.50 -0.68 10.32
C THR A 171 10.38 0.46 11.34
N TYR A 172 9.79 1.60 10.96
CA TYR A 172 9.53 2.70 11.90
C TYR A 172 8.68 2.27 13.10
N LYS A 173 7.65 1.46 12.87
CA LYS A 173 6.83 0.91 13.95
C LYS A 173 7.65 0.03 14.90
N ALA A 174 8.53 -0.82 14.37
CA ALA A 174 9.36 -1.73 15.14
C ALA A 174 10.45 -1.03 15.96
N GLU A 175 10.89 0.17 15.57
CA GLU A 175 11.82 0.99 16.36
C GLU A 175 11.22 1.40 17.72
N VAL A 176 9.90 1.45 17.82
CA VAL A 176 9.17 1.84 19.02
C VAL A 176 8.82 0.60 19.85
N ASN A 177 9.79 0.13 20.64
CA ASN A 177 9.54 -0.86 21.70
C ASN A 177 8.97 -0.18 22.94
N SER A 178 7.67 0.12 22.94
CA SER A 178 6.98 0.65 24.13
C SER A 178 5.96 -0.35 24.65
N ASN A 179 6.08 -0.70 25.94
CA ASN A 179 5.04 -1.45 26.66
C ASN A 179 3.85 -0.56 27.04
N VAL A 180 3.89 0.73 26.69
CA VAL A 180 2.85 1.70 26.99
C VAL A 180 2.07 1.97 25.71
N SER A 181 0.81 1.52 25.69
CA SER A 181 -0.12 1.88 24.62
C SER A 181 -0.37 3.38 24.66
N LYS A 182 -0.17 4.06 23.53
CA LYS A 182 -0.47 5.48 23.32
C LYS A 182 -1.69 5.61 22.42
N THR A 183 -2.43 6.70 22.60
CA THR A 183 -3.59 7.02 21.76
C THR A 183 -3.35 8.29 20.94
N ILE A 184 -3.85 8.32 19.72
CA ILE A 184 -3.69 9.44 18.78
C ILE A 184 -5.00 9.70 18.04
N CYS A 185 -5.30 10.95 17.67
CA CYS A 185 -6.33 11.25 16.69
C CYS A 185 -5.83 12.33 15.72
N TYR A 186 -6.39 12.37 14.52
CA TYR A 186 -6.18 13.43 13.55
C TYR A 186 -7.47 14.23 13.39
N LEU A 187 -7.38 15.56 13.41
CA LEU A 187 -8.52 16.45 13.33
C LEU A 187 -8.33 17.49 12.22
N TYR A 188 -9.41 17.83 11.51
CA TYR A 188 -9.43 18.90 10.51
C TYR A 188 -10.81 19.54 10.48
N LEU A 189 -10.90 20.74 9.89
CA LEU A 189 -12.17 21.44 9.69
C LEU A 189 -12.61 21.36 8.23
N GLU A 190 -13.89 21.06 8.02
CA GLU A 190 -14.59 21.35 6.76
C GLU A 190 -15.67 22.39 7.06
N GLY A 191 -15.42 23.63 6.65
CA GLY A 191 -16.25 24.76 7.07
C GLY A 191 -16.17 24.98 8.58
N ASP A 192 -17.29 24.84 9.28
CA ASP A 192 -17.40 24.97 10.74
C ASP A 192 -17.46 23.62 11.49
N LYS A 193 -17.40 22.51 10.75
CA LYS A 193 -17.52 21.17 11.30
C LYS A 193 -16.17 20.54 11.55
N LEU A 194 -16.06 19.79 12.65
CA LEU A 194 -14.86 19.05 13.00
C LEU A 194 -14.92 17.63 12.44
N HIS A 195 -13.84 17.24 11.76
CA HIS A 195 -13.70 15.95 11.13
C HIS A 195 -12.48 15.19 11.67
N THR A 196 -12.44 13.88 11.45
CA THR A 196 -11.36 12.95 11.79
C THR A 196 -11.12 11.94 10.67
N LEU A 197 -10.01 11.21 10.75
CA LEU A 197 -9.79 10.03 9.92
C LEU A 197 -10.70 8.89 10.38
N HIS A 198 -11.50 8.33 9.47
CA HIS A 198 -12.29 7.13 9.74
C HIS A 198 -11.47 5.87 9.49
N SER A 199 -11.93 4.75 10.06
CA SER A 199 -11.22 3.48 9.95
C SER A 199 -11.16 2.99 8.51
N GLY A 200 -10.01 2.43 8.13
CA GLY A 200 -9.78 1.84 6.82
C GLY A 200 -9.28 2.80 5.74
N THR A 201 -9.16 4.10 6.06
CA THR A 201 -8.49 5.08 5.19
C THR A 201 -6.97 4.89 5.18
N TYR A 202 -6.31 5.43 4.16
CA TYR A 202 -4.85 5.52 4.11
C TYR A 202 -4.28 6.27 5.32
N GLY A 203 -4.89 7.40 5.71
CA GLY A 203 -4.48 8.14 6.89
C GLY A 203 -4.58 7.31 8.18
N ASP A 204 -5.66 6.56 8.37
CA ASP A 204 -5.83 5.64 9.51
C ASP A 204 -4.75 4.55 9.51
N MET A 205 -4.43 4.00 8.34
CA MET A 205 -3.31 3.07 8.17
C MET A 205 -1.98 3.72 8.59
N LEU A 206 -1.71 4.96 8.17
CA LEU A 206 -0.49 5.69 8.52
C LEU A 206 -0.39 5.90 10.04
N LEU A 207 -1.50 6.26 10.71
CA LEU A 207 -1.56 6.33 12.16
C LEU A 207 -1.29 4.97 12.81
N GLY A 208 -1.79 3.87 12.24
CA GLY A 208 -1.52 2.51 12.72
C GLY A 208 -0.03 2.12 12.67
N TYR A 209 0.75 2.70 11.75
CA TYR A 209 2.19 2.53 11.70
C TYR A 209 2.97 3.35 12.73
N THR A 210 2.31 4.25 13.46
CA THR A 210 2.93 4.91 14.61
C THR A 210 3.08 3.98 15.82
N GLY A 211 2.35 2.87 15.83
CA GLY A 211 2.23 1.99 17.01
C GLY A 211 1.24 2.50 18.07
N ALA A 212 0.62 3.66 17.87
CA ALA A 212 -0.49 4.13 18.69
C ALA A 212 -1.84 3.61 18.20
N VAL A 213 -2.83 3.63 19.11
CA VAL A 213 -4.21 3.32 18.81
C VAL A 213 -4.92 4.60 18.38
N ASN A 214 -5.57 4.59 17.22
CA ASN A 214 -6.41 5.71 16.81
C ASN A 214 -7.61 5.83 17.78
N ALA A 215 -7.78 6.99 18.41
CA ALA A 215 -8.82 7.23 19.41
C ALA A 215 -10.21 7.41 18.79
N ALA A 216 -10.30 7.55 17.47
CA ALA A 216 -11.53 7.76 16.70
C ALA A 216 -11.97 6.53 15.87
N VAL A 217 -11.46 5.33 16.16
CA VAL A 217 -11.66 4.10 15.32
C VAL A 217 -13.13 3.69 15.11
N ASN A 218 -14.06 4.14 15.97
CA ASN A 218 -15.48 3.76 15.89
C ASN A 218 -16.39 4.83 15.27
N VAL A 219 -15.85 5.82 14.58
CA VAL A 219 -16.67 6.80 13.85
C VAL A 219 -16.84 6.33 12.40
N SER A 220 -18.08 6.12 11.98
CA SER A 220 -18.43 5.66 10.63
C SER A 220 -18.45 6.77 9.59
N GLU A 221 -18.39 8.02 10.03
CA GLU A 221 -18.42 9.24 9.24
C GLU A 221 -17.19 10.08 9.61
N SER A 222 -16.73 10.93 8.69
CA SER A 222 -15.58 11.80 8.96
C SER A 222 -15.92 12.88 9.99
N GLU A 223 -17.16 13.38 10.02
CA GLU A 223 -17.62 14.35 11.03
C GLU A 223 -17.66 13.70 12.42
N ILE A 224 -17.10 14.37 13.44
CA ILE A 224 -16.98 13.85 14.80
C ILE A 224 -17.55 14.80 15.85
N ASP A 225 -18.40 14.28 16.74
CA ASP A 225 -18.86 15.01 17.93
C ASP A 225 -17.71 15.15 18.94
N THR A 226 -17.42 16.37 19.37
CA THR A 226 -16.35 16.70 20.33
C THR A 226 -16.49 15.97 21.67
N LYS A 227 -17.71 15.56 22.05
CA LYS A 227 -17.97 14.74 23.25
C LYS A 227 -17.36 13.35 23.15
N ILE A 228 -17.27 12.77 21.95
CA ILE A 228 -16.61 11.47 21.74
C ILE A 228 -15.12 11.61 22.09
N LEU A 229 -14.47 12.67 21.61
CA LEU A 229 -13.08 12.97 21.90
C LEU A 229 -12.84 13.30 23.37
N LYS A 230 -13.80 13.97 24.03
CA LYS A 230 -13.76 14.21 25.48
C LYS A 230 -13.71 12.92 26.30
N ILE A 231 -14.46 11.90 25.87
CA ILE A 231 -14.48 10.58 26.51
C ILE A 231 -13.20 9.81 26.18
N ALA A 232 -12.81 9.77 24.90
CA ALA A 232 -11.63 9.05 24.44
C ALA A 232 -10.32 9.63 25.02
N ASN A 233 -10.26 10.95 25.15
CA ASN A 233 -9.16 11.73 25.74
C ASN A 233 -7.77 11.31 25.26
N PRO A 234 -7.48 11.48 23.95
CA PRO A 234 -6.25 10.99 23.34
C PRO A 234 -5.00 11.60 23.95
N ASP A 235 -3.91 10.84 23.93
CA ASP A 235 -2.59 11.29 24.41
C ASP A 235 -1.95 12.29 23.44
N TYR A 236 -2.26 12.17 22.14
CA TYR A 236 -1.74 13.05 21.07
C TYR A 236 -2.87 13.46 20.12
N ILE A 237 -2.80 14.70 19.63
CA ILE A 237 -3.70 15.22 18.59
C ILE A 237 -2.85 15.73 17.43
N LEU A 238 -3.13 15.23 16.25
CA LEU A 238 -2.67 15.81 14.99
C LEU A 238 -3.76 16.74 14.46
N TYR A 239 -3.38 17.84 13.82
CA TYR A 239 -4.34 18.79 13.25
C TYR A 239 -3.85 19.37 11.93
N ASP A 240 -4.79 19.69 11.03
CA ASP A 240 -4.51 20.20 9.69
C ASP A 240 -3.81 21.57 9.70
N ASP A 241 -4.46 22.56 10.31
CA ASP A 241 -4.08 23.96 10.18
C ASP A 241 -4.33 24.80 11.45
N ASP A 242 -3.97 26.09 11.39
CA ASP A 242 -4.17 27.02 12.49
C ASP A 242 -5.65 27.18 12.87
N ALA A 243 -6.57 27.15 11.90
CA ALA A 243 -8.00 27.27 12.16
C ALA A 243 -8.50 26.08 13.01
N THR A 244 -8.09 24.86 12.66
CA THR A 244 -8.39 23.64 13.41
C THR A 244 -7.80 23.72 14.82
N LEU A 245 -6.57 24.20 14.98
CA LEU A 245 -5.96 24.37 16.30
C LEU A 245 -6.72 25.37 17.17
N GLN A 246 -7.18 26.48 16.59
CA GLN A 246 -7.99 27.47 17.33
C GLN A 246 -9.34 26.89 17.74
N PHE A 247 -9.99 26.12 16.86
CA PHE A 247 -11.22 25.40 17.20
C PHE A 247 -11.00 24.50 18.42
N ILE A 248 -9.97 23.64 18.39
CA ILE A 248 -9.64 22.72 19.50
C ILE A 248 -9.39 23.47 20.81
N LYS A 249 -8.71 24.63 20.77
CA LYS A 249 -8.38 25.43 21.97
C LYS A 249 -9.58 26.19 22.54
N ASN A 250 -10.55 26.53 21.70
CA ASN A 250 -11.73 27.31 22.11
C ASN A 250 -12.91 26.43 22.50
N ASP A 251 -13.02 25.24 21.91
CA ASP A 251 -14.10 24.31 22.18
C ASP A 251 -14.13 23.86 23.65
N SER A 252 -15.34 23.83 24.23
CA SER A 252 -15.53 23.58 25.66
C SER A 252 -15.21 22.14 26.09
N ASP A 253 -15.33 21.18 25.17
CA ASP A 253 -15.08 19.77 25.38
C ASP A 253 -13.62 19.40 25.06
N LEU A 254 -13.00 20.05 24.07
CA LEU A 254 -11.65 19.74 23.60
C LEU A 254 -10.52 20.47 24.35
N LYS A 255 -10.71 21.73 24.76
CA LYS A 255 -9.63 22.52 25.41
C LYS A 255 -9.09 21.89 26.70
N GLY A 256 -9.89 21.03 27.32
CA GLY A 256 -9.57 20.34 28.57
C GLY A 256 -8.80 19.03 28.41
N LEU A 257 -8.62 18.53 27.19
CA LEU A 257 -7.98 17.25 26.89
C LEU A 257 -6.52 17.21 27.34
N LYS A 258 -6.03 16.02 27.68
CA LYS A 258 -4.63 15.80 28.09
C LYS A 258 -3.66 16.29 27.02
N ALA A 259 -3.90 15.90 25.77
CA ALA A 259 -3.05 16.31 24.66
C ALA A 259 -2.90 17.83 24.54
N VAL A 260 -4.00 18.57 24.68
CA VAL A 260 -4.00 20.05 24.60
C VAL A 260 -3.22 20.65 25.78
N LYS A 261 -3.51 20.20 27.01
CA LYS A 261 -2.85 20.70 28.23
C LYS A 261 -1.35 20.42 28.24
N ASN A 262 -0.94 19.26 27.76
CA ASN A 262 0.44 18.81 27.74
C ASN A 262 1.21 19.27 26.50
N LYS A 263 0.60 20.06 25.61
CA LYS A 263 1.18 20.46 24.32
C LYS A 263 1.57 19.28 23.43
N GLN A 264 0.84 18.18 23.53
CA GLN A 264 0.96 17.00 22.68
C GLN A 264 0.08 17.14 21.42
N THR A 265 0.10 18.33 20.83
CA THR A 265 -0.57 18.67 19.57
C THR A 265 0.46 18.94 18.47
N LEU A 266 0.31 18.35 17.28
CA LEU A 266 1.24 18.53 16.15
C LEU A 266 0.48 18.87 14.86
N MET A 267 0.95 19.87 14.12
CA MET A 267 0.40 20.21 12.81
C MET A 267 0.88 19.22 11.74
N ILE A 268 -0.07 18.61 11.04
CA ILE A 268 0.12 17.74 9.88
C ILE A 268 -0.99 18.12 8.90
N SER A 269 -0.66 18.73 7.77
CA SER A 269 -1.69 19.16 6.82
C SER A 269 -2.44 17.97 6.20
N GLN A 270 -3.62 18.22 5.63
CA GLN A 270 -4.38 17.23 4.88
C GLN A 270 -3.56 16.67 3.71
N GLU A 271 -2.81 17.52 3.02
CA GLU A 271 -1.85 17.10 1.99
C GLU A 271 -0.77 16.15 2.55
N GLU A 272 -0.19 16.48 3.72
CA GLU A 272 0.87 15.65 4.33
C GLU A 272 0.35 14.25 4.73
N ILE A 273 -0.90 14.14 5.20
CA ILE A 273 -1.47 12.87 5.66
C ILE A 273 -2.07 12.02 4.53
N SER A 274 -2.45 12.63 3.40
CA SER A 274 -3.08 11.93 2.27
C SER A 274 -2.08 11.45 1.22
N ARG A 275 -0.94 12.12 1.03
CA ARG A 275 0.07 11.72 0.03
C ARG A 275 0.69 10.37 0.35
N MET A 276 0.83 9.50 -0.66
CA MET A 276 1.03 8.05 -0.49
C MET A 276 2.36 7.49 -1.00
N GLY A 277 3.38 8.34 -1.15
CA GLY A 277 4.74 7.96 -1.52
C GLY A 277 5.78 8.49 -0.53
N THR A 278 6.74 9.28 -1.02
CA THR A 278 7.86 9.77 -0.20
C THR A 278 7.35 10.66 0.95
N THR A 279 6.31 11.45 0.69
CA THR A 279 5.74 12.34 1.69
C THR A 279 5.19 11.56 2.88
N SER A 280 4.58 10.39 2.66
CA SER A 280 4.04 9.55 3.75
C SER A 280 5.11 9.12 4.74
N LEU A 281 6.31 8.78 4.25
CA LEU A 281 7.44 8.40 5.10
C LEU A 281 7.95 9.59 5.92
N PHE A 282 8.02 10.78 5.31
CA PHE A 282 8.37 12.01 6.02
C PHE A 282 7.34 12.36 7.08
N THR A 283 6.05 12.29 6.75
CA THR A 283 4.93 12.53 7.66
C THR A 283 4.95 11.54 8.81
N LEU A 284 5.08 10.24 8.54
CA LEU A 284 5.16 9.21 9.58
C LEU A 284 6.36 9.46 10.50
N ASN A 285 7.54 9.75 9.95
CA ASN A 285 8.72 10.04 10.75
C ASN A 285 8.54 11.32 11.60
N LYS A 286 7.92 12.37 11.05
CA LYS A 286 7.58 13.61 11.78
C LYS A 286 6.65 13.31 12.97
N ILE A 287 5.55 12.60 12.74
CA ILE A 287 4.59 12.18 13.79
C ILE A 287 5.29 11.33 14.85
N MET A 288 6.02 10.33 14.40
CA MET A 288 6.73 9.45 15.30
C MET A 288 7.69 10.29 16.15
N ASN A 289 8.46 11.24 15.59
CA ASN A 289 9.55 11.96 16.30
C ASN A 289 8.99 12.80 17.44
N PHE A 290 7.82 13.36 17.18
CA PHE A 290 7.02 14.05 18.15
C PHE A 290 6.54 13.12 19.28
N MET A 291 6.03 11.93 18.96
CA MET A 291 5.48 11.00 19.94
C MET A 291 6.55 10.22 20.73
N TYR A 292 7.69 9.96 20.12
CA TYR A 292 8.75 9.09 20.63
C TYR A 292 10.13 9.77 20.48
N PRO A 293 10.37 10.89 21.17
CA PRO A 293 11.60 11.68 21.00
C PRO A 293 12.86 10.89 21.35
N ASP A 294 12.77 9.89 22.23
CA ASP A 294 13.91 9.05 22.61
C ASP A 294 14.39 8.10 21.50
N ARG A 295 13.59 7.86 20.44
CA ARG A 295 14.07 7.02 19.34
C ARG A 295 15.25 7.65 18.58
N LEU A 296 15.33 8.98 18.57
CA LEU A 296 16.43 9.72 17.94
C LEU A 296 17.77 9.44 18.63
N LYS A 297 17.74 9.18 19.95
CA LYS A 297 18.95 8.91 20.75
C LYS A 297 19.55 7.53 20.46
N LYS A 298 18.76 6.59 19.93
CA LYS A 298 19.22 5.24 19.57
C LYS A 298 19.95 5.22 18.23
N ASN A 299 19.70 6.20 17.36
CA ASN A 299 20.38 6.35 16.07
C ASN A 299 21.64 7.23 16.12
N THR A 300 21.93 7.93 17.22
CA THR A 300 23.14 8.75 17.36
C THR A 300 24.41 7.95 17.72
N ASP A 301 24.29 6.67 18.08
CA ASP A 301 25.45 5.77 18.24
C ASP A 301 25.86 5.07 16.92
N ALA A 302 25.10 5.29 15.84
CA ALA A 302 25.40 4.84 14.49
C ALA A 302 25.38 6.04 13.53
N THR A 303 26.51 6.78 13.50
CA THR A 303 26.96 7.70 12.44
C THR A 303 25.94 8.66 11.82
N SER A 304 26.18 9.96 12.04
CA SER A 304 25.63 11.05 11.24
C SER A 304 25.81 10.81 9.74
N GLU A 305 24.72 10.69 9.00
CA GLU A 305 24.59 11.23 7.66
C GLU A 305 23.12 11.49 7.35
N SER A 306 22.84 12.70 6.87
CA SER A 306 21.54 13.15 6.43
C SER A 306 21.11 12.31 5.23
N VAL A 307 20.09 11.46 5.41
CA VAL A 307 19.53 10.69 4.29
C VAL A 307 18.62 11.63 3.50
N VAL A 308 19.20 12.33 2.54
CA VAL A 308 18.51 12.78 1.34
C VAL A 308 18.63 11.61 0.34
N PRO A 309 17.53 11.00 -0.13
CA PRO A 309 17.64 9.94 -1.13
C PRO A 309 18.02 10.58 -2.47
N SER A 310 19.28 10.45 -2.86
CA SER A 310 19.74 10.78 -4.20
C SER A 310 19.59 9.55 -5.08
N ALA A 311 18.68 9.60 -6.06
CA ALA A 311 18.71 8.71 -7.21
C ALA A 311 20.04 8.92 -7.98
N VAL A 312 20.75 7.86 -8.41
CA VAL A 312 20.99 7.35 -9.79
C VAL A 312 22.01 6.18 -9.75
N GLU A 313 21.93 5.26 -10.72
CA GLU A 313 22.91 4.25 -11.18
C GLU A 313 22.95 2.92 -10.40
N GLY A 314 22.96 1.71 -10.99
CA GLY A 314 23.10 1.25 -12.36
C GLY A 314 23.63 -0.20 -12.38
N ALA A 315 22.79 -1.15 -12.76
CA ALA A 315 22.99 -2.45 -13.43
C ALA A 315 24.17 -3.44 -13.13
N THR A 316 23.78 -4.73 -13.17
CA THR A 316 24.52 -5.98 -13.48
C THR A 316 25.32 -6.64 -12.32
N THR A 317 25.31 -7.95 -12.07
CA THR A 317 25.45 -9.13 -12.95
C THR A 317 24.92 -10.41 -12.27
N ALA A 318 24.54 -11.40 -13.10
CA ALA A 318 24.10 -12.73 -12.72
C ALA A 318 25.24 -13.70 -12.36
N THR A 319 25.00 -14.70 -11.50
CA THR A 319 25.58 -16.05 -11.68
C THR A 319 24.81 -17.16 -10.94
N LYS A 320 24.82 -18.33 -11.57
CA LYS A 320 24.11 -19.59 -11.27
C LYS A 320 24.87 -20.50 -10.27
N SER A 321 24.10 -21.49 -9.78
CA SER A 321 24.47 -22.90 -9.50
C SER A 321 24.68 -23.36 -8.04
N ALA A 322 23.65 -24.04 -7.53
CA ALA A 322 23.59 -25.43 -7.05
C ALA A 322 24.82 -26.11 -6.38
N SER A 323 24.63 -26.71 -5.19
CA SER A 323 24.35 -28.16 -4.99
C SER A 323 24.80 -28.69 -3.61
N ASN A 324 23.89 -29.43 -2.95
CA ASN A 324 24.02 -30.59 -2.04
C ASN A 324 25.11 -30.71 -0.96
N THR A 325 24.72 -31.18 0.24
CA THR A 325 24.87 -32.61 0.67
C THR A 325 24.18 -32.88 2.03
N GLN A 326 23.59 -34.09 2.11
CA GLN A 326 22.96 -34.79 3.26
C GLN A 326 23.92 -34.97 4.47
N THR A 327 23.54 -35.40 5.69
CA THR A 327 22.99 -36.74 6.03
C THR A 327 22.74 -36.86 7.56
N THR A 328 21.62 -37.52 7.94
CA THR A 328 21.36 -38.43 9.11
C THR A 328 21.43 -37.91 10.56
N THR A 329 20.60 -38.34 11.55
CA THR A 329 19.87 -39.62 11.78
C THR A 329 18.80 -39.48 12.90
N GLN A 330 17.64 -40.14 12.72
CA GLN A 330 16.83 -41.03 13.62
C GLN A 330 16.84 -40.91 15.16
N ALA A 331 15.82 -41.33 15.95
CA ALA A 331 14.45 -41.86 15.79
C ALA A 331 13.85 -41.99 17.23
N ALA A 332 12.54 -41.88 17.47
CA ALA A 332 11.57 -42.96 17.77
C ALA A 332 10.70 -42.47 18.96
N THR A 333 9.42 -42.76 19.22
CA THR A 333 8.36 -43.63 18.67
C THR A 333 7.10 -43.35 19.49
N THR A 334 5.89 -43.28 18.91
CA THR A 334 4.73 -44.12 19.32
C THR A 334 3.59 -44.04 18.32
N ALA A 335 2.82 -45.13 18.24
CA ALA A 335 2.01 -45.56 17.10
C ALA A 335 0.51 -45.22 17.19
N ALA A 336 -0.05 -45.02 16.00
CA ALA A 336 -1.39 -45.29 15.45
C ALA A 336 -2.60 -45.52 16.39
N ASN A 337 -3.64 -44.72 16.17
CA ASN A 337 -5.04 -45.17 16.18
C ASN A 337 -5.81 -44.47 15.03
N ALA A 338 -6.44 -45.26 14.16
CA ALA A 338 -7.06 -44.84 12.92
C ALA A 338 -8.52 -44.37 13.11
N ASN A 339 -8.94 -43.41 12.27
CA ASN A 339 -10.22 -42.66 12.25
C ASN A 339 -10.38 -41.47 13.21
N GLY A 340 -9.30 -40.85 13.68
CA GLY A 340 -9.38 -39.58 14.39
C GLY A 340 -9.22 -38.40 13.44
N SER A 341 -10.28 -37.65 13.14
CA SER A 341 -10.09 -36.25 12.72
C SER A 341 -9.73 -35.43 13.96
N VAL A 342 -8.75 -34.53 13.85
CA VAL A 342 -8.39 -33.58 14.90
C VAL A 342 -9.11 -32.23 14.74
N GLU A 343 -10.11 -32.13 13.86
CA GLU A 343 -10.91 -30.92 13.62
C GLU A 343 -11.37 -30.19 14.90
N ASN A 344 -11.89 -30.93 15.88
CA ASN A 344 -12.37 -30.36 17.14
C ASN A 344 -11.25 -29.68 17.96
N GLN A 345 -10.01 -30.17 17.88
CA GLN A 345 -8.86 -29.59 18.58
C GLN A 345 -8.55 -28.18 18.07
N TYR A 346 -8.76 -27.95 16.76
CA TYR A 346 -8.46 -26.68 16.09
C TYR A 346 -9.71 -25.83 15.85
N LYS A 347 -10.88 -26.27 16.36
CA LYS A 347 -12.18 -25.58 16.24
C LYS A 347 -12.57 -25.26 14.79
N ILE A 348 -12.28 -26.19 13.87
CA ILE A 348 -12.57 -26.05 12.44
C ILE A 348 -13.51 -27.16 11.96
N LYS A 349 -14.42 -26.85 11.03
CA LYS A 349 -15.25 -27.82 10.32
C LYS A 349 -14.81 -27.91 8.87
N VAL A 350 -14.23 -29.04 8.46
CA VAL A 350 -13.56 -29.17 7.15
C VAL A 350 -14.53 -29.47 6.01
N SER A 351 -15.66 -30.13 6.28
CA SER A 351 -16.63 -30.53 5.26
C SER A 351 -17.15 -29.32 4.45
N GLY A 352 -16.89 -29.32 3.13
CA GLY A 352 -17.28 -28.24 2.21
C GLY A 352 -16.38 -27.00 2.24
N LEU A 353 -15.36 -26.96 3.10
CA LEU A 353 -14.44 -25.83 3.23
C LEU A 353 -13.35 -25.85 2.15
N SER A 354 -13.01 -24.67 1.62
CA SER A 354 -11.86 -24.44 0.77
C SER A 354 -11.24 -23.11 1.16
N LEU A 355 -9.93 -23.08 1.41
CA LEU A 355 -9.16 -21.90 1.78
C LEU A 355 -8.06 -21.64 0.74
N LYS A 356 -7.91 -20.40 0.29
CA LYS A 356 -6.96 -20.01 -0.76
C LYS A 356 -6.24 -18.71 -0.41
N LEU A 357 -5.27 -18.35 -1.26
CA LEU A 357 -4.53 -17.10 -1.14
C LEU A 357 -5.49 -15.92 -0.96
N ASP A 358 -5.13 -15.02 -0.06
CA ASP A 358 -5.86 -13.81 0.32
C ASP A 358 -7.12 -14.00 1.18
N ASP A 359 -7.50 -15.25 1.51
CA ASP A 359 -8.53 -15.47 2.51
C ASP A 359 -8.02 -15.04 3.90
N GLU A 360 -8.86 -14.34 4.66
CA GLU A 360 -8.58 -13.97 6.05
C GLU A 360 -9.76 -14.31 6.95
N ASN A 361 -9.57 -15.25 7.89
CA ASN A 361 -10.58 -15.66 8.87
C ASN A 361 -10.00 -16.70 9.86
N ASP A 362 -10.79 -17.08 10.85
CA ASP A 362 -10.40 -18.07 11.87
C ASP A 362 -10.11 -19.48 11.32
N ASN A 363 -10.72 -19.88 10.19
CA ASN A 363 -10.43 -21.19 9.59
C ASN A 363 -9.02 -21.21 8.97
N VAL A 364 -8.58 -20.08 8.39
CA VAL A 364 -7.20 -19.91 7.92
C VAL A 364 -6.24 -20.00 9.09
N LYS A 365 -6.55 -19.35 10.23
CA LYS A 365 -5.73 -19.43 11.45
C LYS A 365 -5.64 -20.86 11.99
N ALA A 366 -6.75 -21.57 12.05
CA ALA A 366 -6.79 -22.97 12.47
C ALA A 366 -5.96 -23.88 11.56
N MET A 367 -6.05 -23.69 10.24
CA MET A 367 -5.24 -24.41 9.26
C MET A 367 -3.74 -24.08 9.41
N GLN A 368 -3.38 -22.80 9.57
CA GLN A 368 -2.00 -22.37 9.79
C GLN A 368 -1.43 -22.96 11.09
N GLN A 369 -2.20 -22.98 12.17
CA GLN A 369 -1.78 -23.60 13.42
C GLN A 369 -1.52 -25.10 13.23
N ARG A 370 -2.37 -25.82 12.48
CA ARG A 370 -2.14 -27.23 12.16
C ARG A 370 -0.89 -27.43 11.29
N LEU A 371 -0.66 -26.56 10.30
CA LEU A 371 0.54 -26.61 9.47
C LEU A 371 1.81 -26.30 10.27
N PHE A 372 1.71 -25.43 11.28
CA PHE A 372 2.80 -25.16 12.23
C PHE A 372 3.11 -26.39 13.08
N ASP A 373 2.10 -27.01 13.68
CA ASP A 373 2.27 -28.21 14.52
C ASP A 373 2.85 -29.40 13.74
N LEU A 374 2.59 -29.47 12.44
CA LEU A 374 3.15 -30.47 11.52
C LEU A 374 4.48 -30.07 10.90
N GLY A 375 5.04 -28.91 11.25
CA GLY A 375 6.35 -28.42 10.81
C GLY A 375 6.40 -27.78 9.42
N TYR A 376 5.26 -27.57 8.75
CA TYR A 376 5.20 -26.92 7.44
C TYR A 376 5.28 -25.39 7.53
N ILE A 377 4.85 -24.82 8.66
CA ILE A 377 5.16 -23.47 9.08
C ILE A 377 6.11 -23.58 10.27
N THR A 378 7.29 -22.96 10.19
CA THR A 378 8.31 -23.06 11.25
C THR A 378 8.30 -21.88 12.20
N ASP A 379 7.71 -20.77 11.77
CA ASP A 379 7.64 -19.53 12.54
C ASP A 379 6.18 -19.26 12.92
N LYS A 380 5.94 -19.19 14.24
CA LYS A 380 4.62 -19.05 14.85
C LYS A 380 3.96 -17.72 14.50
N ASP A 381 4.73 -16.70 14.15
CA ASP A 381 4.22 -15.40 13.74
C ASP A 381 3.49 -15.45 12.39
N ASN A 382 3.64 -16.55 11.63
CA ASN A 382 2.88 -16.81 10.40
C ASN A 382 1.51 -17.50 10.65
N VAL A 383 1.10 -17.67 11.90
CA VAL A 383 -0.26 -18.10 12.29
C VAL A 383 -1.14 -16.87 12.55
N THR A 384 -1.30 -16.05 11.52
CA THR A 384 -1.95 -14.74 11.59
C THR A 384 -3.47 -14.80 11.41
N GLY A 385 -3.97 -15.81 10.69
CA GLY A 385 -5.34 -15.85 10.16
C GLY A 385 -5.48 -15.33 8.74
N TYR A 386 -4.40 -14.83 8.13
CA TYR A 386 -4.35 -14.38 6.72
C TYR A 386 -3.57 -15.37 5.85
N TYR A 387 -4.18 -15.85 4.77
CA TYR A 387 -3.62 -16.86 3.87
C TYR A 387 -2.69 -16.19 2.85
N GLY A 388 -1.48 -15.85 3.29
CA GLY A 388 -0.45 -15.24 2.44
C GLY A 388 0.44 -16.24 1.70
N LYS A 389 1.46 -15.74 0.98
CA LYS A 389 2.41 -16.56 0.21
C LYS A 389 3.13 -17.63 1.06
N VAL A 390 3.42 -17.33 2.33
CA VAL A 390 4.03 -18.30 3.27
C VAL A 390 3.08 -19.47 3.55
N THR A 391 1.80 -19.19 3.82
CA THR A 391 0.77 -20.21 4.02
C THR A 391 0.52 -21.00 2.75
N GLN A 392 0.45 -20.34 1.59
CA GLN A 392 0.31 -21.00 0.29
C GLN A 392 1.48 -21.96 0.02
N LYS A 393 2.70 -21.55 0.34
CA LYS A 393 3.88 -22.41 0.23
C LYS A 393 3.79 -23.59 1.20
N ALA A 394 3.42 -23.37 2.45
CA ALA A 394 3.25 -24.43 3.44
C ALA A 394 2.19 -25.45 3.01
N VAL A 395 1.08 -24.99 2.42
CA VAL A 395 0.04 -25.86 1.86
C VAL A 395 0.54 -26.63 0.64
N LYS A 396 1.30 -26.01 -0.28
CA LYS A 396 1.93 -26.72 -1.41
C LYS A 396 2.90 -27.80 -0.93
N ASP A 397 3.71 -27.50 0.08
CA ASP A 397 4.66 -28.44 0.69
C ASP A 397 3.91 -29.62 1.34
N PHE A 398 2.82 -29.36 2.07
CA PHE A 398 1.97 -30.40 2.65
C PHE A 398 1.26 -31.25 1.59
N GLN A 399 0.70 -30.62 0.56
CA GLN A 399 0.07 -31.31 -0.57
C GLN A 399 1.06 -32.25 -1.25
N LYS A 400 2.29 -31.79 -1.48
CA LYS A 400 3.37 -32.62 -2.03
C LYS A 400 3.65 -33.85 -1.16
N ALA A 401 3.84 -33.66 0.15
CA ALA A 401 4.13 -34.76 1.07
C ALA A 401 2.96 -35.77 1.14
N SER A 402 1.73 -35.29 1.03
CA SER A 402 0.50 -36.09 1.07
C SER A 402 0.11 -36.71 -0.28
N GLY A 403 0.89 -36.51 -1.35
CA GLY A 403 0.59 -37.05 -2.68
C GLY A 403 -0.61 -36.39 -3.36
N LEU A 404 -0.92 -35.15 -3.00
CA LEU A 404 -2.00 -34.33 -3.56
C LEU A 404 -1.47 -33.37 -4.64
N LYS A 405 -2.39 -32.83 -5.45
CA LYS A 405 -2.06 -31.77 -6.43
C LYS A 405 -1.61 -30.52 -5.67
N GLN A 406 -0.43 -29.99 -6.02
CA GLN A 406 0.19 -28.82 -5.38
C GLN A 406 -0.43 -27.51 -5.88
N SER A 407 -1.74 -27.35 -5.74
CA SER A 407 -2.45 -26.13 -6.15
C SER A 407 -2.09 -24.94 -5.24
N GLY A 408 -1.70 -25.19 -3.99
CA GLY A 408 -1.61 -24.15 -2.95
C GLY A 408 -2.96 -23.57 -2.54
N THR A 409 -4.06 -24.18 -2.99
CA THR A 409 -5.39 -23.98 -2.42
C THR A 409 -5.65 -25.14 -1.48
N ALA A 410 -5.96 -24.86 -0.23
CA ALA A 410 -6.39 -25.86 0.73
C ALA A 410 -7.87 -26.19 0.50
N ASP A 411 -8.12 -26.95 -0.56
CA ASP A 411 -9.45 -27.48 -0.88
C ASP A 411 -9.91 -28.53 0.14
N ASN A 412 -11.17 -28.96 0.05
CA ASN A 412 -11.75 -29.90 1.00
C ASN A 412 -10.93 -31.20 1.13
N LYS A 413 -10.34 -31.70 0.02
CA LYS A 413 -9.49 -32.90 0.03
C LYS A 413 -8.19 -32.65 0.78
N THR A 414 -7.56 -31.49 0.58
CA THR A 414 -6.34 -31.06 1.26
C THR A 414 -6.58 -30.88 2.76
N LEU A 415 -7.63 -30.15 3.13
CA LEU A 415 -8.00 -29.92 4.53
C LEU A 415 -8.37 -31.24 5.23
N THR A 416 -9.10 -32.13 4.56
CA THR A 416 -9.44 -33.45 5.12
C THR A 416 -8.17 -34.25 5.40
N ALA A 417 -7.16 -34.19 4.53
CA ALA A 417 -5.88 -34.85 4.77
C ALA A 417 -5.07 -34.17 5.88
N LEU A 418 -5.09 -32.84 5.97
CA LEU A 418 -4.34 -32.05 6.95
C LEU A 418 -4.80 -32.28 8.39
N PHE A 419 -6.10 -32.48 8.59
CA PHE A 419 -6.72 -32.68 9.90
C PHE A 419 -6.91 -34.15 10.28
N LYS A 420 -6.32 -35.11 9.58
CA LYS A 420 -6.22 -36.48 10.10
C LYS A 420 -5.24 -36.53 11.28
N SER A 421 -5.53 -37.40 12.24
CA SER A 421 -4.63 -37.68 13.37
C SER A 421 -3.27 -38.20 12.92
N ASP A 422 -3.22 -38.92 11.80
CA ASP A 422 -2.02 -39.46 11.15
C ASP A 422 -1.52 -38.61 9.97
N ALA A 423 -1.91 -37.33 9.90
CA ALA A 423 -1.43 -36.41 8.86
C ALA A 423 0.10 -36.37 8.80
N LYS A 424 0.66 -36.42 7.59
CA LYS A 424 2.11 -36.49 7.38
C LYS A 424 2.79 -35.21 7.86
N ALA A 425 3.55 -35.28 8.95
CA ALA A 425 4.42 -34.21 9.40
C ALA A 425 5.60 -34.01 8.42
N LYS A 426 6.15 -32.79 8.40
CA LYS A 426 7.36 -32.46 7.64
C LYS A 426 8.57 -33.06 8.38
N ALA A 427 9.27 -33.96 7.69
CA ALA A 427 10.45 -34.66 8.21
C ALA A 427 11.66 -33.72 8.41
#